data_AF-A0A2G5K1R6-F1
#
_entry.id   AF-A0A2G5K1R6-F1
#
_cell.length_a   1.000
_cell.length_b   1.000
_cell.length_c   1.000
_cell.angle_alpha   90.00
_cell.angle_beta   90.00
_cell.angle_gamma   90.00
#
_symmetry.space_group_name_H-M   'P 1'
#
loop_
_entity.id
_entity.type
_entity.pdbx_description
1 polymer ?
#
loop_
_entity_poly.entity_id
_entity_poly.type
_entity_poly.pdbx_seq_one_letter_code
_entity_poly.pdbx_strand_id
1 'polypeptide(L)'
;MVFRFLSALLRAGIAFFLIVFPSSILADPNAGNFGAIVIFAIVTAIVVFFEYMAFTPSLIEFRYAPPYNRFRVLVYAFIAVFIVTSLNAKNQVGPIFELVDLVARGANATFAHSWDPATVLANSLGLPQGSDRENFIVLAHGALFVAIFSALLFCLVIWLQRWPLSNAGFNLWPNMPSFHAQVGSKTESRMAQIALLSLSLAFAAPYLIPRVGRLVLDWMSFNYNYTHHSAFWIISFWAMFTAMTLMRGIVLLKVAYLASQMRSMNQAKQQA
;
A
#
# COMPACT_ATOMS: atom_id res chain seq x y z
N MET A 1 1.35 25.45 17.27
CA MET A 1 1.33 24.09 17.86
C MET A 1 -0.07 23.45 17.80
N VAL A 2 -1.14 24.19 18.14
CA VAL A 2 -2.53 23.70 18.11
C VAL A 2 -2.97 23.11 16.76
N PHE A 3 -2.74 23.80 15.64
CA PHE A 3 -3.10 23.26 14.31
C PHE A 3 -2.36 21.97 13.95
N ARG A 4 -1.10 21.85 14.36
CA ARG A 4 -0.33 20.61 14.17
C ARG A 4 -0.94 19.50 14.99
N PHE A 5 -1.19 19.73 16.28
CA PHE A 5 -1.85 18.79 17.20
C PHE A 5 -3.13 18.23 16.58
N LEU A 6 -4.05 19.12 16.19
CA LEU A 6 -5.32 18.74 15.59
C LEU A 6 -5.14 17.95 14.29
N SER A 7 -4.20 18.35 13.43
CA SER A 7 -3.93 17.65 12.16
C SER A 7 -3.36 16.24 12.36
N ALA A 8 -2.51 16.02 13.36
CA ALA A 8 -1.97 14.70 13.67
C ALA A 8 -3.02 13.82 14.32
N LEU A 9 -3.85 14.38 15.21
CA LEU A 9 -4.96 13.66 15.83
C LEU A 9 -5.95 13.17 14.78
N LEU A 10 -6.31 14.01 13.82
CA LEU A 10 -7.20 13.63 12.73
C LEU A 10 -6.60 12.51 11.87
N ARG A 11 -5.30 12.57 11.55
CA ARG A 11 -4.62 11.51 10.79
C ARG A 11 -4.53 10.19 11.56
N ALA A 12 -4.28 10.26 12.86
CA ALA A 12 -4.31 9.10 13.75
C ALA A 12 -5.71 8.47 13.81
N GLY A 13 -6.75 9.30 13.91
CA GLY A 13 -8.15 8.85 13.87
C GLY A 13 -8.51 8.18 12.55
N ILE A 14 -8.07 8.72 11.41
CA ILE A 14 -8.24 8.08 10.09
C ILE A 14 -7.51 6.72 10.07
N ALA A 15 -6.27 6.64 10.54
CA ALA A 15 -5.52 5.38 10.56
C ALA A 15 -6.22 4.32 11.44
N PHE A 16 -6.72 4.71 12.61
CA PHE A 16 -7.52 3.85 13.48
C PHE A 16 -8.79 3.35 12.76
N PHE A 17 -9.54 4.26 12.15
CA PHE A 17 -10.78 3.94 11.45
C PHE A 17 -10.56 2.97 10.29
N LEU A 18 -9.53 3.20 9.47
CA LEU A 18 -9.17 2.33 8.35
C LEU A 18 -8.86 0.89 8.79
N ILE A 19 -8.33 0.70 10.00
CA ILE A 19 -8.00 -0.63 10.54
C ILE A 19 -9.24 -1.31 11.11
N VAL A 20 -10.00 -0.59 11.95
CA VAL A 20 -11.12 -1.16 12.70
C VAL A 20 -12.36 -1.38 11.84
N PHE A 21 -12.70 -0.41 10.98
CA PHE A 21 -13.97 -0.41 10.27
C PHE A 21 -14.17 -1.63 9.35
N PRO A 22 -13.21 -2.01 8.46
CA PRO A 22 -13.37 -3.20 7.63
C PRO A 22 -13.51 -4.48 8.46
N SER A 23 -12.72 -4.57 9.54
CA SER A 23 -12.75 -5.72 10.44
C SER A 23 -14.07 -5.85 11.18
N SER A 24 -14.74 -4.74 11.50
CA SER A 24 -16.05 -4.76 12.19
C SER A 24 -17.22 -5.24 11.32
N ILE A 25 -17.05 -5.21 9.99
CA ILE A 25 -18.10 -5.56 9.01
C ILE A 25 -17.95 -7.02 8.53
N LEU A 26 -16.80 -7.64 8.76
CA LEU A 26 -16.60 -9.05 8.41
C LEU A 26 -17.56 -9.93 9.22
N ALA A 27 -18.45 -10.63 8.52
CA ALA A 27 -19.27 -11.67 9.13
C ALA A 27 -18.42 -12.94 9.25
N ASP A 28 -17.93 -13.23 10.46
CA ASP A 28 -17.21 -14.47 10.75
C ASP A 28 -17.80 -15.15 12.00
N PRO A 29 -18.39 -16.36 11.86
CA PRO A 29 -18.89 -17.15 12.99
C PRO A 29 -17.80 -17.54 13.99
N ASN A 30 -16.54 -17.59 13.54
CA ASN A 30 -15.36 -17.94 14.34
C ASN A 30 -14.52 -16.70 14.71
N ALA A 31 -15.17 -15.52 14.74
CA ALA A 31 -14.59 -14.19 14.93
C ALA A 31 -13.19 -14.22 15.58
N GLY A 32 -12.17 -14.04 14.75
CA GLY A 32 -10.82 -13.77 15.23
C GLY A 32 -10.85 -12.63 16.25
N ASN A 33 -9.94 -12.64 17.22
CA ASN A 33 -9.97 -11.73 18.37
C ASN A 33 -9.99 -10.26 17.94
N PHE A 34 -11.19 -9.68 17.79
CA PHE A 34 -11.39 -8.28 17.38
C PHE A 34 -10.68 -7.32 18.33
N GLY A 35 -10.52 -7.69 19.60
CA GLY A 35 -9.72 -6.96 20.57
C GLY A 35 -8.26 -6.79 20.14
N ALA A 36 -7.63 -7.82 19.57
CA ALA A 36 -6.27 -7.72 19.04
C ALA A 36 -6.16 -6.73 17.88
N ILE A 37 -7.17 -6.69 17.01
CA ILE A 37 -7.26 -5.74 15.89
C ILE A 37 -7.39 -4.31 16.41
N VAL A 38 -8.22 -4.07 17.44
CA VAL A 38 -8.38 -2.76 18.06
C VAL A 38 -7.07 -2.31 18.72
N ILE A 39 -6.37 -3.19 19.43
CA ILE A 39 -5.05 -2.88 20.02
C ILE A 39 -4.06 -2.49 18.92
N PHE A 40 -3.98 -3.27 17.84
CA PHE A 40 -3.14 -2.95 16.69
C PHE A 40 -3.49 -1.59 16.06
N ALA A 41 -4.79 -1.26 15.97
CA ALA A 41 -5.27 0.03 15.50
C ALA A 41 -4.81 1.19 16.39
N ILE A 42 -4.91 1.03 17.71
CA ILE A 42 -4.48 2.04 18.69
C ILE A 42 -2.97 2.27 18.57
N VAL A 43 -2.17 1.20 18.55
CA VAL A 43 -0.71 1.30 18.39
C VAL A 43 -0.36 2.02 17.09
N THR A 44 -1.00 1.65 15.98
CA THR A 44 -0.76 2.31 14.69
C THR A 44 -1.15 3.79 14.71
N ALA A 45 -2.29 4.12 15.33
CA ALA A 45 -2.74 5.50 15.47
C ALA A 45 -1.77 6.34 16.33
N ILE A 46 -1.22 5.77 17.40
CA ILE A 46 -0.20 6.41 18.24
C ILE A 46 1.07 6.70 17.43
N VAL A 47 1.57 5.72 16.66
CA VAL A 47 2.75 5.92 15.81
C VAL A 47 2.51 7.02 14.78
N VAL A 48 1.34 7.02 14.12
CA VAL A 48 0.96 8.08 13.16
C VAL A 48 0.87 9.44 13.86
N PHE A 49 0.27 9.51 15.04
CA PHE A 49 0.17 10.75 15.81
C PHE A 49 1.55 11.33 16.12
N PHE A 50 2.44 10.52 16.68
CA PHE A 50 3.79 10.97 17.04
C PHE A 50 4.59 11.37 15.81
N GLU A 51 4.51 10.63 14.71
CA GLU A 51 5.21 10.97 13.48
C GLU A 51 4.73 12.31 12.94
N TYR A 52 3.42 12.61 12.99
CA TYR A 52 2.89 13.90 12.55
C TYR A 52 3.07 15.03 13.57
N MET A 53 3.34 14.72 14.84
CA MET A 53 3.77 15.68 15.86
C MET A 53 5.25 16.05 15.73
N ALA A 54 6.13 15.09 15.45
CA ALA A 54 7.57 15.28 15.41
C ALA A 54 7.99 16.34 14.37
N PHE A 55 9.05 17.09 14.68
CA PHE A 55 9.65 18.06 13.75
C PHE A 55 10.50 17.37 12.68
N THR A 56 11.25 16.34 13.08
CA THR A 56 12.05 15.50 12.20
C THR A 56 11.24 14.25 11.81
N PRO A 57 11.02 13.99 10.51
CA PRO A 57 10.40 12.75 10.07
C PRO A 57 11.34 11.56 10.29
N SER A 58 10.77 10.41 10.63
CA SER A 58 11.54 9.22 11.00
C SER A 58 11.12 7.98 10.18
N LEU A 59 9.82 7.78 9.96
CA LEU A 59 9.27 6.55 9.41
C LEU A 59 8.41 6.80 8.16
N ILE A 60 7.63 7.88 8.13
CA ILE A 60 6.67 8.11 7.05
C ILE A 60 7.32 8.91 5.92
N GLU A 61 7.69 8.20 4.85
CA GLU A 61 8.03 8.86 3.59
C GLU A 61 6.80 9.54 2.98
N PHE A 62 7.04 10.63 2.24
CA PHE A 62 6.04 11.48 1.60
C PHE A 62 5.07 12.15 2.59
N ARG A 63 5.50 12.36 3.83
CA ARG A 63 4.72 12.97 4.92
C ARG A 63 4.02 14.28 4.54
N TYR A 64 4.67 15.12 3.75
CA TYR A 64 4.18 16.41 3.27
C TYR A 64 3.91 16.41 1.76
N ALA A 65 3.44 15.29 1.23
CA ALA A 65 2.95 15.17 -0.14
C ALA A 65 1.43 14.91 -0.13
N PRO A 66 0.59 15.97 -0.12
CA PRO A 66 -0.87 15.82 -0.04
C PRO A 66 -1.49 14.84 -1.03
N PRO A 67 -1.18 14.86 -2.35
CA PRO A 67 -1.79 13.90 -3.28
C PRO A 67 -1.38 12.47 -2.95
N TYR A 68 -0.09 12.23 -2.68
CA TYR A 68 0.43 10.91 -2.32
C TYR A 68 -0.28 10.33 -1.08
N ASN A 69 -0.43 11.14 -0.02
CA ASN A 69 -1.06 10.70 1.23
C ASN A 69 -2.56 10.42 1.07
N ARG A 70 -3.27 11.21 0.25
CA ARG A 70 -4.68 10.95 -0.07
C ARG A 70 -4.83 9.64 -0.83
N PHE A 71 -3.99 9.40 -1.83
CA PHE A 71 -4.03 8.17 -2.61
C PHE A 71 -3.64 6.94 -1.80
N ARG A 72 -2.70 7.05 -0.86
CA ARG A 72 -2.39 5.97 0.10
C ARG A 72 -3.64 5.50 0.85
N VAL A 73 -4.44 6.43 1.36
CA VAL A 73 -5.70 6.11 2.06
C VAL A 73 -6.73 5.50 1.10
N LEU A 74 -6.88 6.08 -0.09
CA LEU A 74 -7.86 5.58 -1.08
C LEU A 74 -7.52 4.19 -1.61
N VAL A 75 -6.24 3.89 -1.87
CA VAL A 75 -5.81 2.54 -2.30
C VAL A 75 -6.16 1.52 -1.23
N TYR A 76 -5.82 1.79 0.03
CA TYR A 76 -6.20 0.90 1.12
C TYR A 76 -7.72 0.73 1.21
N ALA A 77 -8.48 1.82 1.10
CA ALA A 77 -9.94 1.75 1.14
C ALA A 77 -10.51 0.88 0.00
N PHE A 78 -9.98 0.99 -1.23
CA PHE A 78 -10.40 0.15 -2.34
C PHE A 78 -10.08 -1.33 -2.12
N ILE A 79 -8.87 -1.65 -1.63
CA ILE A 79 -8.49 -3.02 -1.28
C ILE A 79 -9.41 -3.56 -0.18
N ALA A 80 -9.62 -2.79 0.88
CA ALA A 80 -10.42 -3.22 2.03
C ALA A 80 -11.90 -3.44 1.66
N VAL A 81 -12.49 -2.53 0.89
CA VAL A 81 -13.87 -2.69 0.39
C VAL A 81 -13.97 -3.92 -0.51
N PHE A 82 -13.03 -4.10 -1.45
CA PHE A 82 -13.01 -5.27 -2.31
C PHE A 82 -13.00 -6.57 -1.49
N ILE A 83 -12.06 -6.71 -0.55
CA ILE A 83 -11.91 -7.93 0.23
C ILE A 83 -13.13 -8.20 1.13
N VAL A 84 -13.63 -7.19 1.84
CA VAL A 84 -14.81 -7.34 2.72
C VAL A 84 -16.05 -7.72 1.91
N THR A 85 -16.26 -7.09 0.76
CA THR A 85 -17.38 -7.43 -0.12
C THR A 85 -17.23 -8.84 -0.69
N SER A 86 -16.03 -9.25 -1.13
CA SER A 86 -15.79 -10.62 -1.62
C SER A 86 -16.05 -11.67 -0.55
N LEU A 87 -15.56 -11.46 0.68
CA LEU A 87 -15.72 -12.42 1.79
C LEU A 87 -17.19 -12.55 2.23
N ASN A 88 -17.97 -11.47 2.12
CA ASN A 88 -19.39 -11.46 2.46
C ASN A 88 -20.31 -11.90 1.29
N ALA A 89 -19.77 -12.12 0.08
CA ALA A 89 -20.55 -12.34 -1.14
C ALA A 89 -21.42 -13.61 -1.13
N LYS A 90 -20.99 -14.68 -0.44
CA LYS A 90 -21.72 -15.97 -0.42
C LYS A 90 -23.16 -15.87 0.08
N ASN A 91 -23.48 -14.86 0.89
CA ASN A 91 -24.78 -14.71 1.54
C ASN A 91 -25.57 -13.50 1.03
N GLN A 92 -25.11 -12.82 -0.02
CA GLN A 92 -25.70 -11.56 -0.47
C GLN A 92 -25.84 -11.50 -1.98
N VAL A 93 -26.94 -10.93 -2.44
CA VAL A 93 -27.22 -10.68 -3.86
C VAL A 93 -27.28 -9.17 -4.07
N GLY A 94 -26.55 -8.67 -5.06
CA GLY A 94 -26.62 -7.25 -5.44
C GLY A 94 -25.51 -6.83 -6.40
N PRO A 95 -25.67 -5.69 -7.09
CA PRO A 95 -24.75 -5.26 -8.16
C PRO A 95 -23.29 -5.12 -7.71
N ILE A 96 -23.06 -4.71 -6.47
CA ILE A 96 -21.70 -4.56 -5.92
C ILE A 96 -21.03 -5.92 -5.69
N PHE A 97 -21.77 -6.95 -5.28
CA PHE A 97 -21.24 -8.29 -5.09
C PHE A 97 -20.92 -8.94 -6.43
N GLU A 98 -21.79 -8.79 -7.42
CA GLU A 98 -21.56 -9.25 -8.80
C GLU A 98 -20.35 -8.58 -9.44
N LEU A 99 -20.19 -7.26 -9.26
CA LEU A 99 -19.02 -6.52 -9.76
C LEU A 99 -17.73 -7.03 -9.12
N VAL A 100 -17.72 -7.22 -7.80
CA VAL A 100 -16.55 -7.70 -7.07
C VAL A 100 -16.19 -9.13 -7.48
N ASP A 101 -17.18 -9.99 -7.64
CA ASP A 101 -17.02 -11.36 -8.12
C ASP A 101 -16.52 -11.42 -9.57
N LEU A 102 -17.02 -10.54 -10.46
CA LEU A 102 -16.50 -10.39 -11.82
C LEU A 102 -15.03 -9.96 -11.82
N VAL A 103 -14.66 -8.97 -11.00
CA VAL A 103 -13.26 -8.52 -10.86
C VAL A 103 -12.38 -9.64 -10.31
N ALA A 104 -12.85 -10.39 -9.31
CA ALA A 104 -12.11 -11.51 -8.73
C ALA A 104 -11.84 -12.61 -9.77
N ARG A 105 -12.87 -13.03 -10.51
CA ARG A 105 -12.73 -14.02 -11.59
C ARG A 105 -11.86 -13.53 -12.74
N GLY A 106 -12.02 -12.28 -13.16
CA GLY A 106 -11.21 -11.69 -14.24
C GLY A 106 -9.73 -11.59 -13.86
N ALA A 107 -9.44 -11.15 -12.63
CA ALA A 107 -8.09 -11.14 -12.09
C ALA A 107 -7.51 -12.56 -11.99
N ASN A 108 -8.30 -13.52 -11.50
CA ASN A 108 -7.89 -14.91 -11.43
C ASN A 108 -7.58 -15.49 -12.83
N ALA A 109 -8.43 -15.26 -13.83
CA ALA A 109 -8.17 -15.71 -15.20
C ALA A 109 -6.91 -15.08 -15.81
N THR A 110 -6.55 -13.86 -15.40
CA THR A 110 -5.36 -13.15 -15.90
C THR A 110 -4.08 -13.62 -15.21
N PHE A 111 -4.13 -13.89 -13.90
CA PHE A 111 -2.96 -14.19 -13.09
C PHE A 111 -2.73 -15.68 -12.83
N ALA A 112 -3.77 -16.52 -12.86
CA ALA A 112 -3.65 -17.93 -12.49
C ALA A 112 -2.73 -18.67 -13.45
N HIS A 113 -1.56 -19.07 -12.96
CA HIS A 113 -0.55 -19.91 -13.61
C HIS A 113 0.23 -20.63 -12.49
N SER A 114 1.01 -21.66 -12.81
CA SER A 114 1.65 -22.55 -11.82
C SER A 114 2.53 -21.86 -10.75
N TRP A 115 3.02 -20.65 -11.03
CA TRP A 115 3.87 -19.87 -10.12
C TRP A 115 3.33 -18.47 -9.88
N ASP A 116 2.01 -18.28 -9.89
CA ASP A 116 1.43 -16.96 -9.63
C ASP A 116 1.65 -16.48 -8.17
N PRO A 117 1.64 -15.16 -7.91
CA PRO A 117 1.89 -14.61 -6.59
C PRO A 117 0.88 -15.05 -5.51
N ALA A 118 -0.39 -15.26 -5.85
CA ALA A 118 -1.43 -15.62 -4.89
C ALA A 118 -1.31 -17.09 -4.46
N THR A 119 -0.93 -17.97 -5.38
CA THR A 119 -0.59 -19.37 -5.11
C THR A 119 0.67 -19.46 -4.25
N VAL A 120 1.68 -18.62 -4.51
CA VAL A 120 2.87 -18.52 -3.63
C VAL A 120 2.48 -18.05 -2.22
N LEU A 121 1.56 -17.08 -2.10
CA LEU A 121 1.00 -16.66 -0.80
C LEU A 121 0.28 -17.82 -0.10
N ALA A 122 -0.65 -18.50 -0.77
CA ALA A 122 -1.38 -19.63 -0.20
C ALA A 122 -0.45 -20.77 0.26
N ASN A 123 0.57 -21.09 -0.54
CA ASN A 123 1.60 -22.08 -0.19
C ASN A 123 2.43 -21.65 1.02
N SER A 124 2.83 -20.38 1.09
CA SER A 124 3.60 -19.86 2.22
C SER A 124 2.84 -19.95 3.54
N LEU A 125 1.50 -19.85 3.49
CA LEU A 125 0.65 -20.02 4.67
C LEU A 125 0.39 -21.49 5.01
N GLY A 126 0.81 -22.43 4.16
CA GLY A 126 0.56 -23.86 4.36
C GLY A 126 -0.90 -24.24 4.20
N LEU A 127 -1.69 -23.49 3.41
CA LEU A 127 -3.11 -23.79 3.19
C LEU A 127 -3.28 -25.17 2.53
N PRO A 128 -4.10 -26.07 3.09
CA PRO A 128 -4.35 -27.38 2.50
C PRO A 128 -5.09 -27.26 1.17
N GLN A 129 -4.98 -28.26 0.31
CA GLN A 129 -5.77 -28.30 -0.93
C GLN A 129 -7.26 -28.42 -0.61
N GLY A 130 -8.10 -27.65 -1.31
CA GLY A 130 -9.54 -27.60 -1.09
C GLY A 130 -10.15 -26.26 -1.48
N SER A 131 -11.47 -26.15 -1.32
CA SER A 131 -12.25 -24.99 -1.73
C SER A 131 -11.84 -23.69 -1.00
N ASP A 132 -11.46 -23.76 0.27
CA ASP A 132 -11.03 -22.56 1.02
C ASP A 132 -9.73 -21.97 0.47
N ARG A 133 -8.81 -22.84 0.05
CA ARG A 133 -7.56 -22.42 -0.60
C ARG A 133 -7.83 -21.79 -1.96
N GLU A 134 -8.71 -22.39 -2.77
CA GLU A 134 -9.10 -21.83 -4.07
C GLU A 134 -9.75 -20.46 -3.91
N ASN A 135 -10.69 -20.33 -2.96
CA ASN A 135 -11.34 -19.07 -2.62
C ASN A 135 -10.33 -18.01 -2.16
N PHE A 136 -9.35 -18.39 -1.34
CA PHE A 136 -8.28 -17.50 -0.90
C PHE A 136 -7.41 -17.02 -2.07
N ILE A 137 -7.06 -17.90 -3.00
CA ILE A 137 -6.25 -17.55 -4.18
C ILE A 137 -7.01 -16.57 -5.08
N VAL A 138 -8.29 -16.84 -5.36
CA VAL A 138 -9.14 -15.94 -6.16
C VAL A 138 -9.28 -14.56 -5.50
N LEU A 139 -9.49 -14.53 -4.18
CA LEU A 139 -9.56 -13.29 -3.39
C LEU A 139 -8.23 -12.51 -3.45
N ALA A 140 -7.10 -13.20 -3.30
CA ALA A 140 -5.78 -12.60 -3.37
C ALA A 140 -5.45 -12.05 -4.76
N HIS A 141 -5.80 -12.77 -5.83
CA HIS A 141 -5.68 -12.27 -7.20
C HIS A 141 -6.47 -10.96 -7.41
N GLY A 142 -7.74 -10.95 -7.00
CA GLY A 142 -8.59 -9.77 -7.09
C GLY A 142 -8.05 -8.59 -6.28
N ALA A 143 -7.60 -8.83 -5.05
CA ALA A 143 -7.05 -7.78 -4.20
C ALA A 143 -5.75 -7.20 -4.77
N LEU A 144 -4.86 -8.04 -5.32
CA LEU A 144 -3.63 -7.61 -5.98
C LEU A 144 -3.94 -6.79 -7.24
N PHE A 145 -4.92 -7.23 -8.04
CA PHE A 145 -5.40 -6.49 -9.20
C PHE A 145 -5.89 -5.09 -8.80
N VAL A 146 -6.80 -5.01 -7.82
CA VAL A 146 -7.34 -3.73 -7.33
C VAL A 146 -6.23 -2.83 -6.77
N ALA A 147 -5.27 -3.40 -6.05
CA ALA A 147 -4.13 -2.67 -5.51
C ALA A 147 -3.24 -2.05 -6.60
N ILE A 148 -2.83 -2.85 -7.59
CA ILE A 148 -1.99 -2.40 -8.71
C ILE A 148 -2.76 -1.40 -9.58
N PHE A 149 -4.01 -1.71 -9.94
CA PHE A 149 -4.85 -0.85 -10.77
C PHE A 149 -5.06 0.51 -10.12
N SER A 150 -5.43 0.53 -8.83
CA SER A 150 -5.63 1.79 -8.09
C SER A 150 -4.33 2.59 -7.98
N ALA A 151 -3.20 1.92 -7.69
CA ALA A 151 -1.89 2.56 -7.63
C ALA A 151 -1.49 3.19 -8.97
N LEU A 152 -1.68 2.49 -10.09
CA LEU A 152 -1.39 3.00 -11.43
C LEU A 152 -2.32 4.15 -11.81
N LEU A 153 -3.62 4.04 -11.54
CA LEU A 153 -4.59 5.11 -11.79
C LEU A 153 -4.21 6.39 -11.05
N PHE A 154 -3.87 6.29 -9.77
CA PHE A 154 -3.47 7.45 -8.98
C PHE A 154 -2.10 7.99 -9.36
N CYS A 155 -1.17 7.12 -9.74
CA CYS A 155 0.09 7.57 -10.32
C CYS A 155 -0.14 8.34 -11.62
N LEU A 156 -1.04 7.88 -12.49
CA LEU A 156 -1.42 8.59 -13.70
C LEU A 156 -1.98 9.98 -13.37
N VAL A 157 -2.88 10.08 -12.38
CA VAL A 157 -3.40 11.38 -11.90
C VAL A 157 -2.26 12.27 -11.40
N ILE A 158 -1.34 11.74 -10.58
CA ILE A 158 -0.16 12.49 -10.12
C ILE A 158 0.65 12.96 -11.30
N TRP A 159 0.90 12.11 -12.31
CA TRP A 159 1.69 12.42 -13.49
C TRP A 159 1.08 13.52 -14.36
N LEU A 160 -0.23 13.49 -14.57
CA LEU A 160 -0.96 14.51 -15.34
C LEU A 160 -1.08 15.85 -14.59
N GLN A 161 -1.07 15.85 -13.26
CA GLN A 161 -1.13 17.07 -12.47
C GLN A 161 0.23 17.79 -12.41
N ARG A 162 0.20 19.12 -12.18
CA ARG A 162 1.42 19.94 -12.02
C ARG A 162 2.19 19.69 -10.73
N TRP A 163 1.70 18.84 -9.82
CA TRP A 163 2.47 18.46 -8.64
C TRP A 163 3.77 17.76 -9.07
N PRO A 164 4.93 18.01 -8.43
CA PRO A 164 5.21 18.86 -7.26
C PRO A 164 5.46 20.36 -7.51
N LEU A 165 5.31 20.87 -8.73
CA LEU A 165 5.67 22.27 -9.08
C LEU A 165 4.73 23.35 -8.53
N SER A 166 3.69 23.01 -7.76
CA SER A 166 2.78 24.03 -7.19
C SER A 166 3.44 24.85 -6.08
N ASN A 167 2.92 26.06 -5.81
CA ASN A 167 3.47 27.13 -4.94
C ASN A 167 4.07 26.73 -3.56
N ALA A 168 3.84 25.52 -3.07
CA ALA A 168 4.43 25.04 -1.82
C ALA A 168 5.81 24.36 -1.97
N GLY A 169 6.19 23.94 -3.18
CA GLY A 169 7.46 23.24 -3.45
C GLY A 169 7.58 21.87 -2.75
N PHE A 170 8.01 20.83 -3.46
CA PHE A 170 8.31 19.55 -2.81
C PHE A 170 9.69 19.61 -2.15
N ASN A 171 9.71 19.78 -0.83
CA ASN A 171 10.95 19.68 -0.06
C ASN A 171 11.35 18.21 0.10
N LEU A 172 12.53 17.86 -0.41
CA LEU A 172 13.09 16.51 -0.42
C LEU A 172 13.35 15.99 1.00
N TRP A 173 13.95 16.82 1.87
CA TRP A 173 14.42 16.37 3.18
C TRP A 173 13.30 15.86 4.10
N PRO A 174 12.18 16.60 4.31
CA PRO A 174 11.12 16.11 5.19
C PRO A 174 10.20 15.06 4.54
N ASN A 175 10.28 14.88 3.22
CA ASN A 175 9.49 13.87 2.49
C ASN A 175 10.27 12.58 2.22
N MET A 176 11.60 12.63 2.25
CA MET A 176 12.49 11.50 2.05
C MET A 176 13.61 11.55 3.08
N PRO A 177 13.31 11.23 4.36
CA PRO A 177 14.33 11.22 5.42
C PRO A 177 15.46 10.21 5.15
N SER A 178 15.16 9.15 4.39
CA SER A 178 16.13 8.15 3.92
C SER A 178 17.07 8.66 2.81
N PHE A 179 16.81 9.84 2.25
CA PHE A 179 17.57 10.39 1.12
C PHE A 179 18.51 11.53 1.55
N HIS A 180 19.82 11.25 1.54
CA HIS A 180 20.83 12.27 1.79
C HIS A 180 21.27 12.94 0.48
N ALA A 181 20.76 14.14 0.22
CA ALA A 181 21.26 14.99 -0.86
C ALA A 181 22.61 15.60 -0.44
N GLN A 182 23.71 15.15 -1.05
CA GLN A 182 25.01 15.82 -0.91
C GLN A 182 25.03 17.03 -1.87
N VAL A 183 25.39 18.20 -1.36
CA VAL A 183 25.58 19.42 -2.15
C VAL A 183 26.58 19.14 -3.28
N GLY A 184 26.21 19.44 -4.54
CA GLY A 184 27.04 19.20 -5.72
C GLY A 184 26.98 17.78 -6.32
N SER A 185 26.30 16.82 -5.69
CA SER A 185 26.16 15.45 -6.22
C SER A 185 25.03 15.35 -7.27
N LYS A 186 25.07 14.31 -8.12
CA LYS A 186 24.00 13.98 -9.09
C LYS A 186 22.73 13.47 -8.37
N THR A 187 22.07 14.35 -7.63
CA THR A 187 20.88 14.06 -6.82
C THR A 187 19.77 13.44 -7.66
N GLU A 188 19.57 13.93 -8.88
CA GLU A 188 18.58 13.42 -9.86
C GLU A 188 18.82 11.94 -10.23
N SER A 189 20.06 11.57 -10.57
CA SER A 189 20.38 10.20 -10.96
C SER A 189 20.24 9.23 -9.80
N ARG A 190 20.61 9.66 -8.58
CA ARG A 190 20.39 8.86 -7.36
C ARG A 190 18.90 8.65 -7.09
N MET A 191 18.07 9.70 -7.24
CA MET A 191 16.62 9.54 -7.11
C MET A 191 16.05 8.57 -8.14
N ALA A 192 16.49 8.66 -9.41
CA ALA A 192 16.07 7.72 -10.45
C ALA A 192 16.47 6.28 -10.12
N GLN A 193 17.67 6.05 -9.58
CA GLN A 193 18.11 4.71 -9.12
C GLN A 193 17.24 4.17 -7.98
N ILE A 194 16.92 4.99 -6.98
CA ILE A 194 16.03 4.59 -5.87
C ILE A 194 14.60 4.33 -6.38
N ALA A 195 14.16 5.10 -7.36
CA ALA A 195 12.88 4.90 -8.01
C ALA A 195 12.82 3.55 -8.73
N LEU A 196 13.85 3.23 -9.52
CA LEU A 196 13.99 1.94 -10.20
C LEU A 196 14.06 0.78 -9.19
N LEU A 197 14.84 0.92 -8.12
CA LEU A 197 14.88 -0.09 -7.05
C LEU A 197 13.50 -0.31 -6.42
N SER A 198 12.72 0.76 -6.23
CA SER A 198 11.36 0.66 -5.68
C SER A 198 10.40 -0.05 -6.65
N LEU A 199 10.54 0.18 -7.95
CA LEU A 199 9.77 -0.53 -8.98
C LEU A 199 10.15 -2.00 -9.07
N SER A 200 11.45 -2.31 -9.05
CA SER A 200 11.94 -3.69 -8.98
C SER A 200 11.43 -4.39 -7.72
N LEU A 201 11.45 -3.70 -6.58
CA LEU A 201 10.89 -4.22 -5.34
C LEU A 201 9.38 -4.40 -5.43
N ALA A 202 8.64 -3.51 -6.09
CA ALA A 202 7.19 -3.66 -6.28
C ALA A 202 6.85 -4.90 -7.10
N PHE A 203 7.66 -5.23 -8.12
CA PHE A 203 7.49 -6.45 -8.90
C PHE A 203 7.88 -7.71 -8.11
N ALA A 204 8.93 -7.62 -7.29
CA ALA A 204 9.41 -8.74 -6.49
C ALA A 204 8.60 -8.99 -5.22
N ALA A 205 8.00 -7.95 -4.64
CA ALA A 205 7.31 -7.96 -3.35
C ALA A 205 6.19 -9.01 -3.25
N PRO A 206 5.32 -9.19 -4.28
CA PRO A 206 4.30 -10.23 -4.26
C PRO A 206 4.84 -11.64 -4.02
N TYR A 207 6.10 -11.90 -4.43
CA TYR A 207 6.77 -13.18 -4.26
C TYR A 207 7.65 -13.24 -3.01
N LEU A 208 8.37 -12.15 -2.70
CA LEU A 208 9.29 -12.09 -1.57
C LEU A 208 8.57 -12.07 -0.22
N ILE A 209 7.49 -11.30 -0.10
CA ILE A 209 6.78 -11.13 1.17
C ILE A 209 6.21 -12.45 1.68
N PRO A 210 5.49 -13.27 0.87
CA PRO A 210 5.06 -14.60 1.29
C PRO A 210 6.20 -15.47 1.83
N ARG A 211 7.34 -15.49 1.13
CA ARG A 211 8.48 -16.33 1.51
C ARG A 211 9.13 -15.88 2.81
N VAL A 212 9.32 -14.58 2.99
CA VAL A 212 9.82 -14.04 4.27
C VAL A 212 8.79 -14.30 5.39
N GLY A 213 7.50 -14.12 5.10
CA GLY A 213 6.42 -14.44 6.01
C GLY A 213 6.46 -15.90 6.48
N ARG A 214 6.67 -16.86 5.56
CA ARG A 214 6.85 -18.27 5.89
C ARG A 214 7.97 -18.50 6.89
N LEU A 215 9.15 -17.94 6.64
CA LEU A 215 10.31 -18.08 7.54
C LEU A 215 10.00 -17.56 8.95
N VAL A 216 9.28 -16.44 9.03
CA VAL A 216 8.87 -15.82 10.29
C VAL A 216 7.84 -16.68 11.03
N LEU A 217 6.86 -17.25 10.31
CA LEU A 217 5.87 -18.17 10.88
C LEU A 217 6.52 -19.46 11.41
N ASP A 218 7.41 -20.06 10.63
CA ASP A 218 8.16 -21.26 11.02
C ASP A 218 9.05 -20.97 12.25
N TRP A 219 9.72 -19.81 12.30
CA TRP A 219 10.52 -19.38 13.45
C TRP A 219 9.69 -19.21 14.73
N MET A 220 8.46 -18.69 14.61
CA MET A 220 7.52 -18.57 15.73
C MET A 220 6.77 -19.87 16.06
N SER A 221 6.99 -20.95 15.29
CA SER A 221 6.18 -22.18 15.37
C SER A 221 4.68 -21.91 15.25
N PHE A 222 4.31 -20.89 14.46
CA PHE A 222 2.92 -20.47 14.30
C PHE A 222 2.28 -21.19 13.12
N ASN A 223 1.22 -21.95 13.40
CA ASN A 223 0.40 -22.58 12.36
C ASN A 223 -0.72 -21.64 11.96
N TYR A 224 -0.75 -21.27 10.69
CA TYR A 224 -1.81 -20.43 10.15
C TYR A 224 -3.15 -21.17 10.15
N ASN A 225 -4.16 -20.56 10.77
CA ASN A 225 -5.54 -21.01 10.66
C ASN A 225 -6.33 -20.03 9.79
N TYR A 226 -7.03 -20.56 8.79
CA TYR A 226 -7.82 -19.75 7.88
C TYR A 226 -9.09 -19.26 8.57
N THR A 227 -9.26 -17.93 8.63
CA THR A 227 -10.47 -17.23 9.06
C THR A 227 -10.69 -16.04 8.12
N HIS A 228 -11.90 -15.48 8.07
CA HIS A 228 -12.15 -14.30 7.23
C HIS A 228 -11.31 -13.10 7.70
N HIS A 229 -11.14 -12.93 9.01
CA HIS A 229 -10.29 -11.89 9.58
C HIS A 229 -8.81 -12.06 9.20
N SER A 230 -8.27 -13.28 9.31
CA SER A 230 -6.87 -13.52 9.00
C SER A 230 -6.58 -13.39 7.51
N ALA A 231 -7.49 -13.86 6.65
CA ALA A 231 -7.42 -13.67 5.20
C ALA A 231 -7.46 -12.19 4.84
N PHE A 232 -8.38 -11.42 5.44
CA PHE A 232 -8.47 -9.98 5.24
C PHE A 232 -7.14 -9.28 5.52
N TRP A 233 -6.55 -9.52 6.69
CA TRP A 233 -5.33 -8.84 7.09
C TRP A 233 -4.13 -9.23 6.24
N ILE A 234 -3.92 -10.52 6.00
CA ILE A 234 -2.77 -11.00 5.23
C ILE A 234 -2.82 -10.47 3.80
N ILE A 235 -3.97 -10.60 3.13
CA ILE A 235 -4.13 -10.14 1.76
C ILE A 235 -4.04 -8.61 1.68
N SER A 236 -4.65 -7.89 2.63
CA SER A 236 -4.57 -6.43 2.69
C SER A 236 -3.14 -5.94 2.84
N PHE A 237 -2.36 -6.49 3.78
CA PHE A 237 -0.95 -6.10 3.96
C PHE A 237 -0.11 -6.41 2.73
N TRP A 238 -0.27 -7.60 2.16
CA TRP A 238 0.48 -8.06 1.00
C TRP A 238 0.20 -7.22 -0.25
N ALA A 239 -1.08 -6.97 -0.55
CA ALA A 239 -1.49 -6.15 -1.70
C ALA A 239 -1.14 -4.68 -1.49
N MET A 240 -1.35 -4.14 -0.27
CA MET A 240 -1.05 -2.75 0.07
C MET A 240 0.45 -2.47 -0.02
N PHE A 241 1.32 -3.36 0.46
CA PHE A 241 2.76 -3.18 0.36
C PHE A 241 3.21 -3.10 -1.10
N THR A 242 2.68 -3.98 -1.95
CA THR A 242 2.95 -3.98 -3.39
C THR A 242 2.52 -2.66 -4.03
N ALA A 243 1.33 -2.18 -3.72
CA ALA A 243 0.86 -0.88 -4.23
C ALA A 243 1.71 0.29 -3.72
N MET A 244 2.13 0.28 -2.45
CA MET A 244 2.92 1.38 -1.87
C MET A 244 4.31 1.47 -2.50
N THR A 245 4.98 0.33 -2.68
CA THR A 245 6.30 0.28 -3.33
C THR A 245 6.22 0.70 -4.80
N LEU A 246 5.15 0.29 -5.50
CA LEU A 246 4.87 0.72 -6.87
C LEU A 246 4.68 2.24 -6.95
N MET A 247 3.76 2.79 -6.15
CA MET A 247 3.50 4.23 -6.13
C MET A 247 4.75 5.03 -5.77
N ARG A 248 5.53 4.55 -4.79
CA ARG A 248 6.81 5.15 -4.41
C ARG A 248 7.75 5.26 -5.60
N GLY A 249 7.95 4.16 -6.35
CA GLY A 249 8.82 4.14 -7.52
C GLY A 249 8.37 5.13 -8.60
N ILE A 250 7.08 5.12 -8.96
CA ILE A 250 6.55 5.98 -10.03
C ILE A 250 6.63 7.47 -9.64
N VAL A 251 6.36 7.79 -8.38
CA VAL A 251 6.41 9.17 -7.88
C VAL A 251 7.84 9.69 -7.83
N LEU A 252 8.81 8.85 -7.42
CA LEU A 252 10.22 9.23 -7.43
C LEU A 252 10.75 9.46 -8.84
N LEU A 253 10.34 8.65 -9.82
CA LEU A 253 10.69 8.89 -11.22
C LEU A 253 10.20 10.25 -11.70
N LYS A 254 8.96 10.63 -11.35
CA LYS A 254 8.42 11.95 -11.69
C LYS A 254 9.23 13.08 -11.07
N VAL A 255 9.55 12.97 -9.79
CA VAL A 255 10.33 14.00 -9.07
C VAL A 255 11.72 14.15 -9.70
N ALA A 256 12.39 13.04 -10.01
CA ALA A 256 13.69 13.04 -10.67
C ALA A 256 13.64 13.69 -12.06
N TYR A 257 12.62 13.35 -12.86
CA TYR A 257 12.40 13.92 -14.19
C TYR A 257 12.23 15.45 -14.12
N LEU A 258 11.36 15.95 -13.24
CA LEU A 258 11.12 17.39 -13.13
C LEU A 258 12.34 18.15 -12.58
N ALA A 259 13.11 17.55 -11.68
CA ALA A 259 14.36 18.13 -11.21
C ALA A 259 15.37 18.31 -12.37
N SER A 260 15.53 17.28 -13.22
CA SER A 260 16.41 17.38 -14.40
C SER A 260 15.98 18.45 -15.41
N GLN A 261 14.66 18.61 -15.62
CA GLN A 261 14.13 19.66 -16.50
C GLN A 261 14.38 21.07 -15.94
N MET A 262 14.16 21.29 -14.65
CA MET A 262 14.43 22.58 -14.03
C MET A 262 15.92 22.94 -14.12
N ARG A 263 16.81 21.95 -13.99
CA ARG A 263 18.25 22.14 -14.14
C ARG A 263 18.63 22.54 -15.55
N SER A 264 18.14 21.85 -16.58
CA SER A 264 18.45 22.19 -17.97
C SER A 264 17.92 23.57 -18.36
N MET A 265 16.71 23.93 -17.90
CA MET A 265 16.15 25.27 -18.08
C MET A 265 17.00 26.36 -17.43
N ASN A 266 17.49 26.13 -16.21
CA ASN A 266 18.34 27.10 -15.51
C ASN A 266 19.70 27.26 -16.18
N GLN A 267 20.29 26.18 -16.71
CA GLN A 267 21.54 26.24 -17.48
C GLN A 267 21.36 27.04 -18.77
N ALA A 268 20.26 26.82 -19.50
CA ALA A 268 19.95 27.58 -20.71
C ALA A 268 19.75 29.08 -20.43
N LYS A 269 19.10 29.43 -19.30
CA LYS A 269 18.96 30.83 -18.86
C LYS A 269 20.26 31.50 -18.44
N GLN A 270 21.25 30.74 -17.98
CA GLN A 270 22.57 31.28 -17.60
C GLN A 270 23.49 31.49 -18.81
N GLN A 271 23.16 30.88 -19.96
CA GLN A 271 23.92 31.00 -21.21
C GLN A 271 23.35 32.04 -22.18
N ALA A 272 22.15 32.57 -21.90
CA ALA A 272 21.49 33.64 -22.64
C ALA A 272 21.69 34.99 -21.93
#